data_AF-A0A7V8JGK5-F1
#
_entry.id   AF-A0A7V8JGK5-F1
#
_cell.length_a   1.000
_cell.length_b   1.000
_cell.length_c   1.000
_cell.angle_alpha   90.00
_cell.angle_beta   90.00
_cell.angle_gamma   90.00
#
_symmetry.space_group_name_H-M   'P 1'
#
loop_
_entity.id
_entity.type
_entity.pdbx_description
1 polymer ?
#
loop_
_entity_poly.entity_id
_entity_poly.type
_entity_poly.pdbx_seq_one_letter_code
_entity_poly.pdbx_strand_id
1 'polypeptide(L)' 'MNTLSPNRLRALIAMAWLVAGALLLLLTPLSGHSESLGWTPAFWLLAAPASVLLAMRPRLPLDLLAALFHR' A
#
# COMPACT_ATOMS: atom_id res chain seq x y z
N MET A 1 26.21 5.83 11.74
CA MET A 1 24.91 5.15 11.54
C MET A 1 23.91 6.18 11.01
N ASN A 2 23.42 6.03 9.79
CA ASN A 2 22.38 6.92 9.24
C ASN A 2 21.07 6.67 10.01
N THR A 3 20.72 7.58 10.90
CA THR A 3 19.48 7.48 11.70
C THR A 3 18.29 7.78 10.80
N LEU A 4 17.69 6.74 10.22
CA LEU A 4 16.42 6.86 9.52
C LEU A 4 15.35 7.25 10.55
N SER A 5 14.62 8.34 10.26
CA SER A 5 13.50 8.71 11.14
C SER A 5 12.46 7.58 11.17
N PRO A 6 11.80 7.33 12.31
CA PRO A 6 10.83 6.24 12.45
C PRO A 6 9.72 6.30 11.40
N ASN A 7 9.37 7.50 10.95
CA ASN A 7 8.37 7.69 9.90
C ASN A 7 8.91 7.29 8.52
N ARG A 8 10.17 7.61 8.21
CA ARG A 8 10.80 7.23 6.94
C ARG A 8 10.93 5.71 6.82
N LEU A 9 11.25 5.04 7.93
CA LEU A 9 11.29 3.58 7.98
C LEU A 9 9.92 2.95 7.72
N ARG A 10 8.86 3.44 8.39
CA ARG A 10 7.48 2.96 8.17
C ARG A 10 7.02 3.14 6.72
N ALA A 11 7.34 4.29 6.12
CA ALA A 11 7.02 4.55 4.72
C ALA A 11 7.74 3.58 3.77
N LEU A 12 9.02 3.29 4.01
CA LEU A 12 9.78 2.33 3.21
C LEU A 12 9.21 0.91 3.34
N ILE A 13 8.86 0.48 4.55
CA ILE A 13 8.23 -0.82 4.78
C ILE A 13 6.89 -0.91 4.04
N ALA A 14 6.05 0.12 4.14
CA ALA A 14 4.76 0.13 3.47
C ALA A 14 4.90 0.16 1.93
N MET A 15 5.88 0.88 1.39
CA MET A 15 6.17 0.86 -0.05
C MET A 15 6.69 -0.51 -0.51
N ALA A 16 7.61 -1.12 0.22
CA ALA A 16 8.11 -2.45 -0.10
C ALA A 16 6.98 -3.49 -0.06
N TRP A 17 6.09 -3.39 0.93
CA TRP A 17 4.89 -4.22 1.03
C TRP A 17 3.98 -4.03 -0.17
N LEU A 18 3.68 -2.78 -0.57
CA LEU A 18 2.84 -2.51 -1.74
C LEU A 18 3.40 -3.11 -3.02
N VAL A 19 4.71 -2.96 -3.25
CA VAL A 19 5.37 -3.53 -4.43
C VAL A 19 5.30 -5.05 -4.41
N ALA A 20 5.64 -5.67 -3.27
CA ALA A 20 5.59 -7.12 -3.12
C ALA A 20 4.16 -7.66 -3.27
N GLY A 21 3.17 -6.98 -2.69
CA GLY A 21 1.76 -7.35 -2.78
C GLY A 21 1.19 -7.20 -4.18
N ALA A 22 1.52 -6.12 -4.89
CA ALA A 22 1.15 -5.94 -6.29
C ALA A 22 1.79 -7.01 -7.18
N LEU A 23 3.08 -7.30 -6.97
CA LEU A 23 3.78 -8.35 -7.71
C LEU A 23 3.17 -9.72 -7.44
N LEU A 24 2.80 -10.02 -6.20
CA LEU A 24 2.15 -11.28 -5.83
C LEU A 24 0.79 -11.42 -6.52
N LEU A 25 -0.01 -10.35 -6.59
CA LEU A 25 -1.31 -10.36 -7.29
C LEU A 25 -1.16 -10.45 -8.81
N LEU A 26 -0.08 -9.89 -9.37
CA LEU A 26 0.25 -9.97 -10.80
C LEU A 26 0.70 -11.37 -11.22
N LEU A 27 1.56 -12.00 -10.40
CA LEU A 27 2.18 -13.28 -10.71
C LEU A 27 1.32 -14.49 -10.31
N THR A 28 0.43 -14.29 -9.33
CA THR A 28 -0.42 -15.36 -8.81
C THR A 28 -1.87 -14.90 -8.92
N PRO A 29 -2.71 -15.57 -9.73
CA PRO A 29 -4.14 -15.32 -9.75
C PRO A 29 -4.72 -15.81 -8.41
N LEU A 30 -4.57 -14.98 -7.39
CA LEU A 30 -5.19 -15.18 -6.09
C LEU A 30 -6.69 -14.95 -6.27
N SER A 31 -7.48 -15.93 -5.85
CA SER A 31 -8.94 -15.81 -5.83
C SER A 31 -9.32 -14.51 -5.11
N GLY A 32 -10.17 -13.70 -5.75
CA GLY A 32 -10.68 -12.45 -5.18
C GLY A 32 -11.34 -12.66 -3.82
N HIS A 33 -11.77 -13.89 -3.52
CA HIS A 33 -12.26 -14.33 -2.22
C HIS A 33 -11.43 -15.52 -1.73
N SER A 34 -10.88 -15.43 -0.51
CA SER A 34 -10.25 -16.55 0.17
C SER A 34 -11.03 -16.82 1.46
N GLU A 35 -11.68 -17.98 1.55
CA GLU A 35 -12.42 -18.41 2.73
C GLU A 35 -11.53 -18.52 3.98
N SER A 36 -10.20 -18.64 3.82
CA SER A 36 -9.26 -18.74 4.94
C SER A 36 -8.78 -17.39 5.51
N LEU A 37 -8.81 -16.31 4.72
CA LEU A 37 -8.35 -14.98 5.15
C LEU A 37 -9.51 -14.03 5.52
N GLY A 38 -10.76 -14.42 5.23
CA GLY A 38 -11.97 -13.63 5.45
C GLY A 38 -12.08 -12.41 4.52
N TRP A 39 -11.11 -11.49 4.59
CA TRP A 39 -10.99 -10.32 3.73
C TRP A 39 -10.11 -10.63 2.51
N THR A 40 -10.50 -10.12 1.33
CA THR A 40 -9.85 -10.38 0.04
C THR A 40 -8.32 -10.21 0.13
N PRO A 41 -7.49 -11.11 -0.47
CA PRO A 41 -6.03 -10.97 -0.47
C PRO A 41 -5.55 -9.59 -0.96
N ALA A 42 -6.28 -9.02 -1.92
CA ALA A 42 -6.05 -7.65 -2.41
C ALA A 42 -6.15 -6.59 -1.30
N PHE A 43 -7.09 -6.72 -0.36
CA PHE A 43 -7.20 -5.80 0.77
C PHE A 43 -5.94 -5.83 1.65
N TRP A 44 -5.49 -7.01 2.05
CA TRP A 44 -4.33 -7.14 2.93
C TRP A 44 -3.02 -6.74 2.25
N LEU A 45 -2.90 -6.99 0.95
CA LEU A 45 -1.69 -6.71 0.20
C LEU A 45 -1.61 -5.25 -0.28
N LEU A 46 -2.74 -4.58 -0.49
CA LEU A 46 -2.79 -3.22 -1.02
C LEU A 46 -3.40 -2.21 -0.06
N ALA A 47 -4.61 -2.43 0.43
CA ALA A 47 -5.32 -1.45 1.23
C ALA A 47 -4.68 -1.24 2.61
N ALA A 48 -4.21 -2.31 3.26
CA ALA A 48 -3.51 -2.21 4.54
C ALA A 48 -2.24 -1.34 4.46
N PRO A 49 -1.24 -1.61 3.59
CA PRO A 49 -0.06 -0.75 3.49
C PRO A 49 -0.37 0.64 2.91
N ALA A 50 -1.34 0.77 2.01
CA ALA A 50 -1.79 2.07 1.52
C ALA A 50 -2.40 2.94 2.65
N SER A 51 -3.18 2.33 3.56
CA SER A 51 -3.76 3.03 4.72
C SER A 51 -2.69 3.54 5.69
N VAL A 52 -1.58 2.82 5.86
CA VAL A 52 -0.44 3.28 6.67
C VAL A 52 0.17 4.53 6.05
N LEU A 53 0.41 4.53 4.73
CA LEU A 53 0.93 5.70 4.02
C LEU A 53 -0.06 6.87 4.10
N LEU A 54 -1.35 6.59 3.98
CA LEU A 54 -2.43 7.58 4.11
C LEU A 54 -2.44 8.21 5.51
N ALA A 55 -2.38 7.41 6.56
CA ALA A 55 -2.35 7.89 7.94
C ALA A 55 -1.13 8.78 8.22
N MET A 56 -0.02 8.55 7.52
CA MET A 56 1.20 9.36 7.65
C MET A 56 1.10 10.70 6.90
N ARG A 57 0.38 10.76 5.77
CA ARG A 57 0.18 11.96 4.95
C ARG A 57 -1.25 11.95 4.36
N PRO A 58 -2.28 12.35 5.13
CA PRO A 58 -3.68 12.17 4.74
C PRO A 58 -4.11 12.99 3.52
N ARG A 59 -3.40 14.08 3.21
CA ARG A 59 -3.67 14.93 2.04
C ARG A 59 -3.06 14.41 0.74
N LEU A 60 -2.05 13.53 0.82
CA LEU A 60 -1.31 13.03 -0.32
C LEU A 60 -2.18 12.38 -1.43
N PRO A 61 -3.22 11.58 -1.15
CA PRO A 61 -4.03 10.98 -2.21
C PRO A 61 -4.92 12.01 -2.89
N LEU A 62 -5.43 12.99 -2.14
CA LEU A 62 -6.21 14.09 -2.72
C LEU A 62 -5.31 14.96 -3.59
N ASP A 63 -4.08 15.22 -3.16
CA ASP A 63 -3.08 15.95 -3.94
C ASP A 63 -2.67 15.19 -5.21
N LEU A 64 -2.46 13.87 -5.13
CA LEU A 64 -2.16 13.01 -6.29
C LEU A 64 -3.35 12.88 -7.23
N LEU A 65 -4.56 12.73 -6.69
CA LEU A 65 -5.80 12.66 -7.47
C LEU A 65 -6.04 13.98 -8.20
N ALA A 66 -5.88 15.12 -7.51
CA ALA A 66 -5.90 16.44 -8.12
C ALA A 66 -4.83 16.57 -9.21
N ALA A 67 -3.61 16.09 -8.97
CA ALA A 67 -2.53 16.11 -9.98
C ALA A 67 -2.83 15.22 -11.19
N LEU A 68 -3.54 14.10 -11.02
CA LEU A 68 -3.98 13.25 -12.13
C LEU A 68 -5.10 13.90 -12.95
N PHE A 69 -6.02 14.61 -12.30
CA PHE A 69 -7.12 15.34 -12.95
C PHE A 69 -6.71 16.70 -13.54
N HIS A 70 -5.52 17.20 -13.21
CA HIS A 70 -4.93 18.41 -13.79
C HIS A 70 -4.07 18.14 -15.05
N ARG A 71 -4.15 16.94 -15.63
CA ARG A 71 -3.61 16.62 -16.97
C ARG A 71 -4.65 16.84 -18.05
#